data_AF-A0A7C2I5T4-F1
#
_entry.id   AF-A0A7C2I5T4-F1
#
_cell.length_a   1.000
_cell.length_b   1.000
_cell.length_c   1.000
_cell.angle_alpha   90.00
_cell.angle_beta   90.00
_cell.angle_gamma   90.00
#
_symmetry.space_group_name_H-M   'P 1'
#
loop_
_entity.id
_entity.type
_entity.pdbx_description
1 polymer ?
#
loop_
_entity_poly.entity_id
_entity_poly.type
_entity_poly.pdbx_seq_one_letter_code
_entity_poly.pdbx_strand_id
1 'polypeptide(L)' 'MKQLTIRLDDEVHRRLKIAAAERGTSIQQIAARLLLEDLQRHERGRPLRRLQRERRR' A
#
# COMPACT_ATOMS: atom_id res chain seq x y z
N MET A 1 11.28 -13.60 -2.57
CA MET A 1 10.74 -12.32 -2.04
C MET A 1 10.87 -11.25 -3.12
N LYS A 2 9.92 -10.31 -3.24
CA LYS A 2 10.02 -9.18 -4.18
C LYS A 2 10.42 -7.92 -3.42
N GLN A 3 11.26 -7.08 -4.01
CA GLN A 3 11.72 -5.82 -3.42
C GLN A 3 11.17 -4.64 -4.21
N LEU A 4 10.63 -3.65 -3.50
CA LEU A 4 10.14 -2.40 -4.06
C LEU A 4 10.90 -1.24 -3.38
N THR A 5 11.51 -0.38 -4.18
CA THR A 5 12.14 0.86 -3.69
C THR A 5 11.22 2.02 -4.02
N ILE A 6 10.84 2.80 -3.01
CA ILE A 6 10.00 4.00 -3.14
C ILE A 6 10.78 5.23 -2.75
N ARG A 7 10.58 6.33 -3.48
CA ARG A 7 11.08 7.66 -3.11
C ARG A 7 9.95 8.41 -2.43
N LEU A 8 10.25 8.99 -1.28
CA LEU A 8 9.31 9.75 -0.46
C LEU A 8 9.90 11.14 -0.26
N ASP A 9 9.04 12.14 -0.16
CA ASP A 9 9.41 13.44 0.36
C ASP A 9 9.69 13.35 1.87
N ASP A 10 10.41 14.36 2.38
CA ASP A 10 10.88 14.38 3.76
C ASP A 10 9.74 14.36 4.78
N GLU A 11 8.63 15.02 4.48
CA GLU A 11 7.49 15.08 5.39
C GLU A 11 6.81 13.72 5.51
N VAL A 12 6.56 13.04 4.39
CA VAL A 12 6.00 11.68 4.42
C VAL A 12 6.95 10.71 5.13
N HIS A 13 8.25 10.79 4.86
CA HIS A 13 9.24 9.96 5.54
C HIS A 13 9.26 10.19 7.05
N ARG A 14 9.20 11.46 7.49
CA ARG A 14 9.13 11.84 8.91
C ARG A 14 7.88 11.26 9.58
N ARG A 15 6.72 11.37 8.94
CA ARG A 15 5.46 10.83 9.48
C ARG A 15 5.49 9.31 9.61
N LEU A 16 6.06 8.61 8.63
CA LEU A 16 6.24 7.16 8.71
C LEU A 16 7.18 6.76 9.85
N LYS A 17 8.26 7.52 10.06
CA LYS A 17 9.21 7.28 11.16
C LYS A 17 8.55 7.41 12.53
N ILE A 18 7.71 8.43 12.72
CA ILE A 18 6.96 8.62 13.97
C ILE A 18 5.99 7.45 14.18
N ALA A 19 5.19 7.11 13.17
CA ALA A 19 4.23 6.01 13.26
C ALA A 19 4.90 4.65 13.53
N ALA A 20 6.10 4.42 12.98
CA ALA A 20 6.90 3.24 13.24
C ALA A 20 7.37 3.18 14.70
N ALA A 21 7.83 4.31 15.25
CA ALA A 21 8.26 4.41 16.64
C ALA A 21 7.10 4.19 17.63
N GLU A 22 5.95 4.82 17.39
CA GLU A 22 4.75 4.68 18.24
C GLU A 22 4.24 3.23 18.31
N ARG A 23 4.43 2.45 17.23
CA ARG A 23 3.97 1.06 17.14
C ARG A 23 5.06 0.03 17.42
N GLY A 24 6.28 0.46 17.76
CA GLY A 24 7.41 -0.43 18.01
C GLY A 24 7.77 -1.31 16.80
N THR A 25 7.69 -0.76 15.59
CA THR A 25 7.87 -1.51 14.34
C THR A 25 8.76 -0.75 13.34
N SER A 26 8.98 -1.31 12.16
CA SER A 26 9.80 -0.70 11.10
C SER A 26 8.99 0.18 10.16
N ILE A 27 9.65 1.19 9.57
CA ILE A 27 9.06 2.06 8.54
C ILE A 27 8.52 1.22 7.36
N GLN A 28 9.24 0.18 6.97
CA GLN A 28 8.87 -0.72 5.89
C GLN A 28 7.57 -1.47 6.19
N GLN A 29 7.38 -1.92 7.44
CA GLN A 29 6.13 -2.59 7.85
C GLN A 29 4.94 -1.63 7.87
N ILE A 30 5.13 -0.40 8.32
CA ILE A 30 4.08 0.64 8.25
C ILE A 30 3.73 0.94 6.79
N ALA A 31 4.72 1.18 5.94
CA ALA A 31 4.50 1.48 4.53
C ALA A 31 3.79 0.34 3.80
N ALA A 32 4.22 -0.91 4.02
CA ALA A 32 3.57 -2.09 3.44
C ALA A 32 2.10 -2.23 3.89
N ARG A 33 1.83 -1.97 5.18
CA ARG A 33 0.46 -1.99 5.71
C ARG A 33 -0.42 -0.92 5.08
N LEU A 34 0.08 0.31 4.96
CA LEU A 34 -0.67 1.42 4.34
C LEU A 34 -0.96 1.15 2.86
N LEU A 35 0.02 0.62 2.12
CA LEU A 35 -0.17 0.21 0.72
C LEU A 35 -1.25 -0.87 0.58
N LEU A 36 -1.25 -1.86 1.47
CA LEU A 36 -2.26 -2.93 1.45
C LEU A 36 -3.65 -2.39 1.76
N GLU A 37 -3.78 -1.52 2.77
CA GLU A 37 -5.05 -0.89 3.13
C GLU A 37 -5.61 -0.05 1.98
N ASP A 38 -4.76 0.69 1.27
CA ASP A 38 -5.15 1.49 0.11
C ASP A 38 -5.60 0.62 -1.08
N LEU A 39 -4.82 -0.42 -1.42
CA LEU A 39 -5.18 -1.38 -2.46
C LEU A 39 -6.55 -2.03 -2.18
N GLN A 40 -6.80 -2.44 -0.93
CA GLN A 40 -8.08 -3.03 -0.54
C GLN A 40 -9.25 -2.04 -0.66
N ARG A 41 -9.03 -0.75 -0.40
CA ARG A 41 -10.06 0.28 -0.61
C ARG A 41 -10.37 0.44 -2.09
N HIS A 42 -9.33 0.46 -2.93
CA HIS A 42 -9.48 0.54 -4.38
C HIS A 42 -10.16 -0.69 -4.99
N GLU A 43 -9.89 -1.89 -4.48
CA GLU A 43 -10.55 -3.13 -4.92
C GLU A 43 -12.02 -3.15 -4.54
N ARG A 44 -12.37 -2.75 -3.31
CA ARG A 44 -13.77 -2.66 -2.86
C ARG A 44 -14.57 -1.60 -3.62
N GLY A 45 -13.92 -0.52 -4.06
CA GLY A 45 -14.53 0.55 -4.85
C GLY A 45 -14.63 0.26 -6.35
N ARG A 46 -14.00 -0.80 -6.87
CA ARG A 46 -14.18 -1.20 -8.28
C ARG A 46 -15.41 -2.10 -8.39
N PRO A 47 -16.50 -1.68 -9.05
CA PRO A 47 -17.49 -2.65 -9.52
C PRO A 47 -16.76 -3.65 -10.43
N LEU A 48 -17.17 -4.91 -10.37
CA LEU A 48 -16.68 -6.11 -11.07
C LEU A 48 -16.59 -5.99 -12.62
N ARG A 49 -16.02 -4.91 -13.18
CA ARG A 49 -15.94 -4.64 -14.62
C ARG A 49 -14.76 -5.31 -15.31
N ARG A 50 -13.85 -5.97 -14.59
CA ARG A 50 -12.69 -6.63 -15.20
C ARG A 50 -12.77 -8.15 -15.34
N LEU A 51 -13.66 -8.85 -14.63
CA LEU A 51 -13.77 -10.31 -14.77
C LEU A 51 -14.57 -10.78 -16.00
N GLN A 52 -15.27 -9.88 -16.72
CA GLN A 52 -16.01 -10.25 -17.93
C GLN A 52 -15.20 -10.10 -19.24
N ARG A 53 -14.02 -9.47 -19.22
CA ARG A 53 -13.22 -9.23 -20.44
C ARG A 53 -12.20 -10.33 -20.75
N GLU A 54 -11.86 -11.18 -19.79
CA GLU A 54 -10.94 -12.32 -20.00
C GLU A 54 -11.65 -13.63 -20.38
N ARG A 55 -12.99 -13.71 -20.29
CA ARG A 55 -13.76 -14.90 -20.71
C ARG A 55 -14.31 -14.83 -22.15
N ARG A 56 -13.92 -13.81 -22.93
CA ARG A 56 -14.30 -13.64 -24.35
C ARG A 56 -13.10 -13.66 -25.29
N ARG A 57 -12.10 -14.50 -25.02
CA ARG A 57 -11.09 -14.91 -26.00
C ARG A 57 -10.98 -16.42 -25.98
#